data_AF-A0A0H0XTE9-F1
#
_entry.id   AF-A0A0H0XTE9-F1
#
_cell.length_a   1.000
_cell.length_b   1.000
_cell.length_c   1.000
_cell.angle_alpha   90.00
_cell.angle_beta   90.00
_cell.angle_gamma   90.00
#
_symmetry.space_group_name_H-M   'P 1'
#
loop_
_entity.id
_entity.type
_entity.pdbx_description
1 polymer ?
#
loop_
_entity_poly.entity_id
_entity_poly.type
_entity_poly.pdbx_seq_one_letter_code
_entity_poly.pdbx_strand_id
1 'polypeptide(L)'
;MPQEAVPQDSASREDAPSLSLEHRMLVRCSAAFALTANGQVNGQAGALRYPAMAERGQEFFVRASAQVMDEAELDRAQISAALSAEAQQLRDNGTIDDVMPACLGLLPAE
;
A
#
# COMPACT_ATOMS: atom_id res chain seq x y z
N MET A 1 33.32 26.87 -9.65
CA MET A 1 32.21 26.38 -8.81
C MET A 1 31.16 27.49 -8.76
N PRO A 2 29.85 27.23 -8.84
CA PRO A 2 29.14 26.05 -9.34
C PRO A 2 28.20 26.38 -10.51
N GLN A 3 27.74 25.34 -11.20
CA GLN A 3 26.75 25.39 -12.27
C GLN A 3 25.35 25.30 -11.65
N GLU A 4 24.48 26.22 -12.04
CA GLU A 4 23.04 26.19 -11.84
C GLU A 4 22.33 25.18 -12.77
N ALA A 5 21.06 24.94 -12.45
CA ALA A 5 20.02 24.21 -13.20
C ALA A 5 19.90 22.70 -12.93
N VAL A 6 19.23 22.38 -11.81
CA VAL A 6 18.45 21.14 -11.67
C VAL A 6 17.18 21.31 -12.52
N PRO A 7 16.84 20.38 -13.43
CA PRO A 7 15.51 20.36 -14.02
C PRO A 7 14.54 19.89 -12.93
N GLN A 8 13.76 20.82 -12.38
CA GLN A 8 12.61 20.44 -11.57
C GLN A 8 11.52 19.99 -12.53
N ASP A 9 11.44 18.67 -12.67
CA ASP A 9 10.34 17.96 -13.27
C ASP A 9 9.03 18.58 -12.79
N SER A 10 8.30 19.14 -13.74
CA SER A 10 6.99 19.73 -13.52
C SER A 10 5.97 18.58 -13.41
N ALA A 11 5.94 17.91 -12.26
CA ALA A 11 4.90 16.93 -11.96
C ALA A 11 3.59 17.64 -11.63
N SER A 12 2.86 17.98 -12.70
CA SER A 12 1.42 17.80 -12.88
C SER A 12 0.44 18.39 -11.85
N ARG A 13 -0.14 19.54 -12.24
CA ARG A 13 -1.53 20.03 -12.09
C ARG A 13 -2.42 19.42 -10.99
N GLU A 14 -2.84 20.29 -10.07
CA GLU A 14 -4.11 20.30 -9.32
C GLU A 14 -5.31 19.69 -10.11
N ASP A 15 -6.11 18.76 -9.56
CA ASP A 15 -7.10 18.99 -8.48
C ASP A 15 -7.95 17.73 -8.20
N ALA A 16 -7.58 17.01 -7.14
CA ALA A 16 -8.43 16.60 -6.01
C ALA A 16 -7.48 16.02 -4.95
N PRO A 17 -7.65 16.29 -3.64
CA PRO A 17 -6.85 15.64 -2.60
C PRO A 17 -7.34 14.19 -2.46
N SER A 18 -7.00 13.39 -3.45
CA SER A 18 -7.24 11.96 -3.54
C SER A 18 -5.89 11.34 -3.85
N LEU A 19 -5.52 10.32 -3.08
CA LEU A 19 -4.29 9.54 -3.24
C LEU A 19 -3.92 9.38 -4.72
N SER A 20 -2.67 9.65 -5.06
CA SER A 20 -2.13 9.33 -6.39
C SER A 20 -2.31 7.84 -6.70
N LEU A 21 -2.21 7.44 -7.96
CA LEU A 21 -2.30 6.01 -8.31
C LEU A 21 -1.24 5.17 -7.59
N GLU A 22 -0.04 5.73 -7.44
CA GLU A 22 1.06 5.10 -6.70
C GLU A 22 0.74 4.96 -5.21
N HIS A 23 0.30 6.04 -4.56
CA HIS A 23 -0.07 6.00 -3.14
C HIS A 23 -1.25 5.07 -2.88
N ARG A 24 -2.23 5.05 -3.79
CA ARG A 24 -3.36 4.12 -3.71
C ARG A 24 -2.91 2.68 -3.84
N MET A 25 -1.96 2.38 -4.73
CA MET A 25 -1.36 1.05 -4.85
C MET A 25 -0.67 0.65 -3.54
N LEU A 26 0.11 1.53 -2.92
CA LEU A 26 0.77 1.27 -1.64
C LEU A 26 -0.24 0.95 -0.52
N VAL A 27 -1.31 1.74 -0.41
CA VAL A 27 -2.39 1.50 0.56
C VAL A 27 -3.13 0.19 0.26
N ARG A 28 -3.43 -0.08 -1.01
CA ARG A 28 -4.10 -1.32 -1.43
C ARG A 28 -3.28 -2.57 -1.15
N CYS A 29 -1.97 -2.53 -1.43
CA CYS A 29 -1.09 -3.66 -1.11
C CYS A 29 -0.94 -3.86 0.39
N SER A 30 -0.85 -2.77 1.17
CA SER A 30 -0.89 -2.85 2.64
C SER A 30 -2.17 -3.53 3.15
N ALA A 31 -3.33 -3.19 2.59
CA ALA A 31 -4.60 -3.83 2.91
C ALA A 31 -4.63 -5.31 2.52
N ALA A 32 -4.12 -5.66 1.34
CA ALA A 32 -4.06 -7.04 0.86
C ALA A 32 -3.19 -7.92 1.76
N PHE A 33 -2.05 -7.40 2.22
CA PHE A 33 -1.18 -8.10 3.17
C PHE A 33 -1.82 -8.26 4.54
N ALA A 34 -2.47 -7.22 5.07
CA ALA A 34 -3.18 -7.30 6.34
C ALA A 34 -4.31 -8.35 6.31
N LEU A 35 -5.09 -8.38 5.21
CA LEU A 35 -6.12 -9.40 5.00
C LEU A 35 -5.52 -10.80 4.88
N THR A 36 -4.41 -10.95 4.17
CA THR A 36 -3.70 -12.23 4.04
C THR A 36 -3.15 -12.71 5.38
N ALA A 37 -2.47 -11.84 6.14
CA ALA A 37 -1.98 -12.16 7.47
C ALA A 37 -3.12 -12.58 8.42
N ASN A 38 -4.24 -11.85 8.39
CA ASN A 38 -5.43 -12.23 9.17
C ASN A 38 -5.98 -13.60 8.71
N GLY A 39 -6.05 -13.85 7.41
CA GLY A 39 -6.46 -15.15 6.87
C GLY A 39 -5.53 -16.30 7.29
N GLN A 40 -4.21 -16.06 7.35
CA GLN A 40 -3.22 -17.02 7.82
C GLN A 40 -3.42 -17.40 9.28
N VAL A 41 -3.66 -16.39 10.16
CA VAL A 41 -3.98 -16.61 11.58
C VAL A 41 -5.26 -17.44 11.74
N ASN A 42 -6.25 -17.25 10.86
CA ASN A 42 -7.51 -17.98 10.87
C ASN A 42 -7.47 -19.32 10.10
N GLY A 43 -6.31 -19.74 9.58
CA GLY A 43 -6.17 -21.00 8.83
C GLY A 43 -6.90 -21.04 7.49
N GLN A 44 -7.15 -19.90 6.87
CA GLN A 44 -7.83 -19.84 5.56
C GLN A 44 -6.90 -20.38 4.47
N ALA A 45 -7.31 -21.44 3.78
CA ALA A 45 -6.50 -22.11 2.76
C ALA A 45 -6.00 -21.15 1.66
N GLY A 46 -6.82 -20.16 1.29
CA GLY A 46 -6.41 -19.14 0.34
C GLY A 46 -5.26 -18.26 0.84
N ALA A 47 -5.27 -17.86 2.10
CA ALA A 47 -4.22 -17.03 2.67
C ALA A 47 -2.91 -17.81 2.92
N LEU A 48 -3.01 -19.11 3.23
CA LEU A 48 -1.88 -20.00 3.47
C LEU A 48 -1.06 -20.31 2.21
N ARG A 49 -1.56 -19.98 1.02
CA ARG A 49 -0.81 -20.15 -0.24
C ARG A 49 0.27 -19.08 -0.45
N TYR A 50 0.16 -17.97 0.26
CA TYR A 50 1.10 -16.85 0.20
C TYR A 50 2.20 -16.99 1.27
N PRO A 51 3.36 -16.33 1.10
CA PRO A 51 4.38 -16.27 2.13
C PRO A 51 3.81 -15.70 3.45
N ALA A 52 4.47 -15.98 4.58
CA ALA A 52 4.04 -15.44 5.86
C ALA A 52 4.05 -13.90 5.83
N MET A 53 2.89 -13.28 6.06
CA MET A 53 2.71 -11.83 5.94
C MET A 53 2.82 -11.08 7.27
N ALA A 54 2.95 -11.78 8.39
CA ALA A 54 2.93 -11.16 9.73
C ALA A 54 4.04 -10.11 9.92
N GLU A 55 5.28 -10.45 9.56
CA GLU A 55 6.44 -9.56 9.75
C GLU A 55 6.64 -8.65 8.54
N ARG A 56 6.82 -9.23 7.34
CA ARG A 56 7.11 -8.47 6.11
C ARG A 56 5.97 -7.53 5.70
N GLY A 57 4.72 -7.96 5.90
CA GLY A 57 3.55 -7.12 5.64
C GLY A 57 3.42 -5.96 6.63
N GLN A 58 3.83 -6.17 7.90
CA GLN A 58 3.85 -5.10 8.90
C GLN A 58 4.93 -4.06 8.59
N GLU A 59 6.14 -4.49 8.24
CA GLU A 59 7.21 -3.56 7.85
C GLU A 59 6.80 -2.74 6.62
N PHE A 60 6.25 -3.41 5.60
CA PHE A 60 5.73 -2.74 4.41
C PHE A 60 4.67 -1.70 4.78
N PHE A 61 3.68 -2.06 5.61
CA PHE A 61 2.64 -1.13 6.05
C PHE A 61 3.20 0.11 6.74
N VAL A 62 4.18 -0.05 7.64
CA VAL A 62 4.80 1.08 8.34
C VAL A 62 5.50 2.01 7.35
N ARG A 63 6.30 1.46 6.44
CA ARG A 63 7.06 2.24 5.45
C ARG A 63 6.14 2.93 4.44
N ALA A 64 5.20 2.19 3.87
CA ALA A 64 4.22 2.70 2.93
C ALA A 64 3.33 3.79 3.54
N SER A 65 2.84 3.58 4.78
CA SER A 65 2.01 4.58 5.44
C SER A 65 2.79 5.84 5.73
N ALA A 66 4.04 5.74 6.20
CA ALA A 66 4.89 6.91 6.43
C ALA A 66 5.13 7.70 5.14
N GLN A 67 5.44 7.02 4.04
CA GLN A 67 5.64 7.64 2.73
C GLN A 67 4.38 8.36 2.25
N VAL A 68 3.22 7.70 2.30
CA VAL A 68 1.95 8.30 1.83
C VAL A 68 1.53 9.47 2.73
N MET A 69 1.75 9.39 4.05
CA MET A 69 1.47 10.51 4.95
C MET A 69 2.33 11.73 4.64
N ASP A 70 3.62 11.52 4.35
CA ASP A 70 4.57 12.59 4.03
C ASP A 70 4.28 13.22 2.66
N GLU A 71 4.11 12.40 1.62
CA GLU A 71 3.99 12.87 0.23
C GLU A 71 2.57 13.33 -0.13
N ALA A 72 1.53 12.76 0.48
CA ALA A 72 0.13 13.13 0.23
C ALA A 72 -0.46 14.01 1.35
N GLU A 73 0.38 14.45 2.29
CA GLU A 73 0.01 15.29 3.45
C GLU A 73 -1.19 14.73 4.25
N LEU A 74 -1.28 13.41 4.35
CA LEU A 74 -2.37 12.73 5.05
C LEU A 74 -2.04 12.50 6.52
N ASP A 75 -3.04 12.65 7.37
CA ASP A 75 -2.97 12.25 8.76
C ASP A 75 -3.22 10.74 8.94
N ARG A 76 -3.00 10.27 10.18
CA ARG A 76 -3.20 8.86 10.54
C ARG A 76 -4.64 8.39 10.38
N ALA A 77 -5.62 9.25 10.61
CA ALA A 77 -7.04 8.90 10.49
C ALA A 77 -7.43 8.75 9.02
N GLN A 78 -6.94 9.62 8.14
CA GLN A 78 -7.14 9.56 6.70
C GLN A 78 -6.51 8.31 6.09
N ILE A 79 -5.27 7.96 6.46
CA ILE A 79 -4.65 6.69 6.03
C ILE A 79 -5.42 5.48 6.54
N SER A 80 -5.83 5.49 7.81
CA SER A 80 -6.64 4.39 8.37
C SER A 80 -7.95 4.21 7.62
N ALA A 81 -8.62 5.32 7.24
CA ALA A 81 -9.84 5.30 6.45
C ALA A 81 -9.58 4.75 5.03
N ALA A 82 -8.51 5.21 4.36
CA ALA A 82 -8.13 4.74 3.04
C ALA A 82 -7.79 3.24 3.03
N LEU A 83 -7.02 2.78 4.01
CA LEU A 83 -6.68 1.37 4.19
C LEU A 83 -7.92 0.51 4.40
N SER A 84 -8.84 0.97 5.25
CA SER A 84 -10.10 0.28 5.52
C SER A 84 -10.97 0.19 4.27
N ALA A 85 -11.02 1.27 3.47
CA ALA A 85 -11.75 1.29 2.21
C ALA A 85 -11.17 0.30 1.18
N GLU A 86 -9.85 0.27 0.98
CA GLU A 86 -9.22 -0.71 0.09
C GLU A 86 -9.41 -2.15 0.60
N ALA A 87 -9.29 -2.38 1.92
CA ALA A 87 -9.54 -3.70 2.51
C ALA A 87 -10.99 -4.18 2.32
N GLN A 88 -11.96 -3.26 2.40
CA GLN A 88 -13.35 -3.56 2.12
C GLN A 88 -13.56 -3.88 0.64
N GLN A 89 -13.03 -3.05 -0.26
CA GLN A 89 -13.12 -3.28 -1.71
C GLN A 89 -12.49 -4.61 -2.15
N LEU A 90 -11.33 -4.96 -1.61
CA LEU A 90 -10.64 -6.21 -1.92
C LEU A 90 -11.47 -7.43 -1.49
N ARG A 91 -12.11 -7.37 -0.31
CA ARG A 91 -12.98 -8.43 0.19
C ARG A 91 -14.26 -8.55 -0.61
N ASP A 92 -14.95 -7.42 -0.82
CA ASP A 92 -16.26 -7.40 -1.51
C ASP A 92 -16.15 -7.91 -2.95
N ASN A 93 -15.05 -7.56 -3.62
CA ASN A 93 -14.82 -7.99 -4.99
C ASN A 93 -14.11 -9.36 -5.09
N GLY A 94 -13.58 -9.89 -3.99
CA GLY A 94 -12.79 -11.13 -4.00
C GLY A 94 -11.48 -11.04 -4.81
N THR A 95 -10.88 -9.85 -4.91
CA THR A 95 -9.76 -9.54 -5.83
C THR A 95 -8.38 -9.58 -5.17
N ILE A 96 -8.27 -10.18 -3.98
CA ILE A 96 -6.99 -10.35 -3.28
C ILE A 96 -5.99 -11.10 -4.17
N ASP A 97 -6.45 -12.16 -4.81
CA ASP A 97 -5.58 -13.04 -5.62
C ASP A 97 -5.08 -12.36 -6.90
N ASP A 98 -5.85 -11.41 -7.43
CA ASP A 98 -5.50 -10.64 -8.62
C ASP A 98 -4.40 -9.61 -8.34
N VAL A 99 -4.41 -9.00 -7.15
CA VAL A 99 -3.45 -7.93 -6.80
C VAL A 99 -2.20 -8.46 -6.12
N MET A 100 -2.26 -9.64 -5.50
CA MET A 100 -1.16 -10.17 -4.71
C MET A 100 0.15 -10.35 -5.50
N PRO A 101 0.15 -10.83 -6.75
CA PRO A 101 1.39 -10.98 -7.52
C PRO A 101 2.15 -9.66 -7.69
N ALA A 102 1.44 -8.55 -7.93
CA ALA A 102 2.05 -7.23 -8.03
C ALA A 102 2.53 -6.74 -6.66
N CYS A 103 1.69 -6.90 -5.63
CA CYS A 103 2.03 -6.44 -4.28
C CYS A 103 3.27 -7.15 -3.71
N LEU A 104 3.40 -8.46 -3.89
CA LEU A 104 4.55 -9.22 -3.39
C LEU A 104 5.89 -8.71 -3.94
N GLY A 105 5.92 -8.14 -5.14
CA GLY A 105 7.12 -7.51 -5.71
C GLY A 105 7.54 -6.21 -5.02
N LEU A 106 6.67 -5.62 -4.20
CA LEU A 106 6.95 -4.40 -3.44
C LEU A 106 7.38 -4.67 -2.00
N LEU A 107 7.36 -5.93 -1.56
CA LEU A 107 7.82 -6.27 -0.22
C LEU A 107 9.30 -5.90 -0.03
N PRO A 108 9.71 -5.52 1.18
CA PRO A 108 11.12 -5.37 1.51
C PRO A 108 11.91 -6.62 1.10
N ALA A 109 13.09 -6.40 0.53
CA ALA A 109 14.10 -7.45 0.36
C ALA A 109 14.58 -7.91 1.74
N GLU A 110 14.82 -9.21 1.87
CA GLU A 110 15.39 -9.83 3.08
C GLU A 110 16.87 -9.48 3.26
#